data_AF-A0A9E6TV62-F1
#
_entry.id   AF-A0A9E6TV62-F1
#
_cell.length_a   1.000
_cell.length_b   1.000
_cell.length_c   1.000
_cell.angle_alpha   90.00
_cell.angle_beta   90.00
_cell.angle_gamma   90.00
#
_symmetry.space_group_name_H-M   'P 1'
#
loop_
_entity.id
_entity.type
_entity.pdbx_description
1 polymer ?
#
loop_
_entity_poly.entity_id
_entity_poly.type
_entity_poly.pdbx_seq_one_letter_code
_entity_poly.pdbx_strand_id
1 'polypeptide(L)'
;MTGYRRPHLLPLPRLLLLACGFSMIAGCSGHQTPVNGYPCYAKAVPTTGVGGLAWGPNVKTASVKSLDNCRRYAAESGGTPGSCKVTVASCR
;
A
#
# COMPACT_ATOMS: atom_id res chain seq x y z
N MET A 1 -67.77 -4.14 6.26
CA MET A 1 -67.41 -2.72 6.07
C MET A 1 -66.48 -2.34 7.23
N THR A 2 -65.19 -2.69 7.14
CA THR A 2 -64.04 -1.79 6.85
C THR A 2 -63.84 -0.68 7.89
N GLY A 3 -62.74 -0.77 8.65
CA GLY A 3 -62.29 0.32 9.51
C GLY A 3 -61.13 0.00 10.46
N TYR A 4 -60.00 -0.55 9.98
CA TYR A 4 -58.75 -0.54 10.76
C TYR A 4 -58.08 0.84 10.62
N ARG A 5 -58.11 1.64 11.70
CA ARG A 5 -57.27 2.84 11.84
C ARG A 5 -55.80 2.41 11.90
N ARG A 6 -54.98 2.92 10.99
CA ARG A 6 -53.50 2.91 11.07
C ARG A 6 -53.04 4.26 11.63
N PRO A 7 -52.42 4.31 12.82
CA PRO A 7 -51.47 5.35 13.13
C PRO A 7 -50.05 4.86 12.83
N HIS A 8 -49.37 5.63 11.97
CA HIS A 8 -47.93 5.84 11.92
C HIS A 8 -47.05 4.95 12.80
N LEU A 9 -46.38 3.97 12.20
CA LEU A 9 -45.06 3.56 12.63
C LEU A 9 -44.20 3.33 11.38
N LEU A 10 -43.36 4.34 11.12
CA LEU A 10 -42.29 4.34 10.13
C LEU A 10 -41.50 3.02 10.21
N PRO A 11 -41.16 2.40 9.08
CA PRO A 11 -40.52 1.09 9.10
C PRO A 11 -39.10 1.25 9.66
N LEU A 12 -38.88 0.59 10.80
CA LEU A 12 -37.61 0.46 11.49
C LEU A 12 -36.50 -0.35 10.77
N PRO A 13 -36.66 -1.07 9.63
CA PRO A 13 -35.63 -1.99 9.18
C PRO A 13 -34.54 -1.31 8.33
N ARG A 14 -34.68 -0.02 7.98
CA ARG A 14 -33.68 0.69 7.15
C ARG A 14 -32.49 1.23 7.94
N LEU A 15 -32.58 1.36 9.26
CA LEU A 15 -31.49 1.89 10.07
C LEU A 15 -30.45 0.81 10.48
N LEU A 16 -30.83 -0.46 10.45
CA LEU A 16 -29.99 -1.57 10.93
C LEU A 16 -28.99 -2.10 9.89
N LEU A 17 -29.19 -1.83 8.59
CA LEU A 17 -28.28 -2.29 7.54
C LEU A 17 -27.04 -1.41 7.34
N LEU A 18 -26.99 -0.22 7.95
CA LEU A 18 -25.85 0.71 7.80
C LEU A 18 -24.75 0.50 8.85
N ALA A 19 -24.96 -0.34 9.87
CA ALA A 19 -24.06 -0.44 11.02
C ALA A 19 -23.04 -1.59 10.96
N CYS A 20 -23.15 -2.54 10.02
CA CYS A 20 -22.27 -3.72 9.96
C CYS A 20 -21.15 -3.65 8.91
N GLY A 21 -20.85 -2.48 8.34
CA GLY A 21 -19.89 -2.35 7.23
C GLY A 21 -18.48 -1.88 7.57
N PHE A 22 -18.22 -1.39 8.80
CA PHE A 22 -16.98 -0.67 9.13
C PHE A 22 -16.09 -1.40 10.14
N SER A 23 -15.86 -2.70 9.95
CA SER A 23 -14.92 -3.48 10.79
C SER A 23 -13.70 -3.97 10.03
N MET A 24 -13.13 -3.16 9.13
CA MET A 24 -11.91 -3.54 8.39
C MET A 24 -10.86 -2.44 8.35
N ILE A 25 -10.40 -1.89 9.49
CA ILE A 25 -9.13 -1.13 9.47
C ILE A 25 -8.39 -1.23 10.81
N ALA A 26 -7.83 -2.40 11.13
CA ALA A 26 -6.72 -2.47 12.08
C ALA A 26 -5.83 -3.68 11.79
N GLY A 27 -5.47 -3.88 10.52
CA GLY A 27 -4.28 -4.65 10.19
C GLY A 27 -3.06 -3.78 10.53
N CYS A 28 -2.61 -3.80 11.79
CA CYS A 28 -1.30 -3.29 12.16
C CYS A 28 -0.26 -4.14 11.44
N SER A 29 0.07 -3.77 10.20
CA SER A 29 1.27 -4.26 9.53
C SER A 29 2.43 -3.78 10.40
N GLY A 30 2.94 -4.69 11.24
CA GLY A 30 3.96 -4.44 12.26
C GLY A 30 5.34 -4.14 11.68
N HIS A 31 5.42 -3.27 10.68
CA HIS A 31 6.67 -2.63 10.31
C HIS A 31 6.86 -1.46 11.26
N GLN A 32 7.58 -1.74 12.36
CA GLN A 32 8.17 -0.67 13.16
C GLN A 32 9.05 0.16 12.22
N THR A 33 8.58 1.36 11.88
CA THR A 33 9.42 2.35 11.22
C THR A 33 10.57 2.64 12.19
N PRO A 34 11.82 2.40 11.80
CA PRO A 34 12.92 2.64 12.71
C PRO A 34 12.90 4.12 13.09
N VAL A 35 13.03 4.41 14.39
CA VAL A 35 12.98 5.78 14.93
C VAL A 35 14.06 6.67 14.30
N ASN A 36 15.17 6.06 13.86
CA ASN A 36 16.29 6.72 13.19
C ASN A 36 16.37 6.44 11.68
N GLY A 37 15.29 5.91 11.07
CA GLY A 37 15.31 5.43 9.70
C GLY A 37 16.11 4.14 9.50
N TYR A 38 16.04 3.58 8.29
CA TYR A 38 16.74 2.35 7.96
C TYR A 38 18.24 2.62 7.68
N PRO A 39 19.17 1.78 8.15
CA PRO A 39 20.61 2.00 8.02
C PRO A 39 21.15 1.73 6.61
N CYS A 40 20.44 0.96 5.79
CA CYS A 40 20.90 0.55 4.47
C CYS A 40 19.97 1.05 3.37
N TYR A 41 20.54 1.36 2.22
CA TYR A 41 19.82 1.76 1.02
C TYR A 41 20.30 1.00 -0.21
N ALA A 42 19.45 0.94 -1.22
CA ALA A 42 19.80 0.46 -2.53
C ALA A 42 19.10 1.26 -3.62
N LYS A 43 19.76 1.35 -4.77
CA LYS A 43 19.26 1.99 -5.99
C LYS A 43 19.28 0.98 -7.14
N ALA A 44 18.18 0.92 -7.86
CA ALA A 44 18.02 0.12 -9.06
C ALA A 44 17.58 1.02 -10.21
N VAL A 45 18.10 0.74 -11.41
CA VAL A 45 17.80 1.53 -12.60
C VAL A 45 17.41 0.61 -13.76
N PRO A 46 16.42 1.01 -14.58
CA PRO A 46 16.12 0.35 -15.84
C PRO A 46 17.08 0.86 -16.93
N THR A 47 17.06 0.22 -18.10
CA THR A 47 17.72 0.76 -19.31
C THR A 47 17.10 2.09 -19.74
N THR A 48 15.77 2.21 -19.70
CA THR A 48 15.03 3.44 -20.01
C THR A 48 13.95 3.68 -18.94
N GLY A 49 13.75 4.94 -18.57
CA GLY A 49 12.71 5.35 -17.60
C GLY A 49 13.24 5.61 -16.19
N VAL A 50 12.32 5.70 -15.23
CA VAL A 50 12.62 6.09 -13.85
C VAL A 50 13.05 4.88 -13.02
N GLY A 51 14.18 5.00 -12.30
CA GLY A 51 14.68 4.00 -11.37
C GLY A 51 14.02 4.04 -9.99
N GLY A 52 14.41 3.11 -9.11
CA GLY A 52 13.88 2.98 -7.76
C GLY A 52 14.97 3.12 -6.69
N LEU A 53 14.73 3.97 -5.69
CA LEU A 53 15.50 4.02 -4.45
C LEU A 53 14.66 3.40 -3.33
N ALA A 54 15.30 2.62 -2.45
CA ALA A 54 14.64 2.13 -1.24
C ALA A 54 15.63 1.98 -0.09
N TRP A 55 15.08 2.01 1.12
CA TRP A 55 15.80 1.82 2.37
C TRP A 55 15.32 0.56 3.09
N GLY A 56 16.21 -0.09 3.85
CA GLY A 56 15.91 -1.31 4.59
C GLY A 56 16.89 -1.60 5.73
N PRO A 57 16.54 -2.56 6.62
CA PRO A 57 17.38 -2.93 7.77
C PRO A 57 18.72 -3.57 7.37
N ASN A 58 18.81 -4.08 6.14
CA ASN A 58 20.01 -4.64 5.54
C ASN A 58 19.99 -4.45 4.02
N VAL A 59 21.14 -4.65 3.37
CA VAL A 59 21.32 -4.50 1.92
C VAL A 59 20.35 -5.37 1.12
N LYS A 60 20.07 -6.60 1.57
CA LYS A 60 19.16 -7.53 0.86
C LYS A 60 17.74 -6.96 0.80
N THR A 61 17.20 -6.52 1.93
CA THR A 61 15.85 -5.93 1.99
C THR A 61 15.79 -4.62 1.20
N ALA A 62 16.80 -3.76 1.31
CA ALA A 62 16.85 -2.52 0.54
C ALA A 62 16.89 -2.79 -0.98
N SER A 63 17.67 -3.79 -1.41
CA SER A 63 17.82 -4.18 -2.81
C SER A 63 16.52 -4.72 -3.41
N VAL A 64 15.80 -5.59 -2.68
CA VAL A 64 14.50 -6.10 -3.13
C VAL A 64 13.49 -4.95 -3.28
N LYS A 65 13.35 -4.10 -2.25
CA LYS A 65 12.44 -2.94 -2.31
C LYS A 65 12.80 -1.98 -3.44
N SER A 66 14.10 -1.77 -3.68
CA SER A 66 14.59 -0.89 -4.74
C SER A 66 14.29 -1.45 -6.14
N LEU A 67 14.42 -2.76 -6.34
CA LEU A 67 14.05 -3.43 -7.59
C LEU A 67 12.53 -3.36 -7.86
N ASP A 68 11.71 -3.58 -6.84
CA ASP A 68 10.25 -3.50 -6.99
C ASP A 68 9.80 -2.07 -7.30
N ASN A 69 10.39 -1.09 -6.61
CA ASN A 69 10.21 0.33 -6.92
C ASN A 69 10.65 0.65 -8.36
N CYS A 70 11.82 0.17 -8.78
CA CYS A 70 12.31 0.38 -10.15
C CYS A 70 11.34 -0.17 -11.18
N ARG A 71 10.86 -1.42 -11.02
CA ARG A 71 9.93 -2.04 -11.96
C ARG A 71 8.64 -1.24 -12.09
N ARG A 72 8.10 -0.77 -10.96
CA ARG A 72 6.88 0.04 -10.94
C ARG A 72 7.10 1.41 -11.58
N TYR A 73 8.11 2.16 -11.14
CA TYR A 73 8.37 3.51 -11.65
C TYR A 73 8.79 3.52 -13.12
N ALA A 74 9.55 2.51 -13.56
CA ALA A 74 9.87 2.34 -14.96
C ALA A 74 8.61 2.08 -15.79
N ALA A 75 7.61 1.33 -15.28
CA ALA A 75 6.36 1.09 -15.99
C ALA A 75 5.52 2.37 -16.08
N GLU A 76 5.37 3.06 -14.95
CA GLU A 76 4.62 4.33 -14.84
C GLU A 76 5.22 5.44 -15.73
N SER A 77 6.54 5.41 -15.96
CA SER A 77 7.23 6.38 -16.82
C SER A 77 7.36 5.96 -18.29
N GLY A 78 6.72 4.87 -18.74
CA GLY A 78 6.86 4.35 -20.11
C GLY A 78 8.25 3.78 -20.45
N GLY A 79 9.02 3.41 -19.44
CA GLY A 79 10.35 2.84 -19.53
C GLY A 79 10.36 1.31 -19.66
N THR A 80 11.43 0.67 -19.15
CA THR A 80 11.70 -0.77 -19.32
C THR A 80 11.75 -1.56 -17.99
N PRO A 81 10.60 -1.92 -17.38
CA PRO A 81 10.53 -2.61 -16.09
C PRO A 81 11.36 -3.90 -15.99
N GLY A 82 11.38 -4.69 -17.06
CA GLY A 82 12.09 -5.97 -17.11
C GLY A 82 13.63 -5.85 -17.05
N SER A 83 14.17 -4.65 -17.24
CA SER A 83 15.63 -4.40 -17.25
C SER A 83 16.18 -3.88 -15.93
N CYS A 84 15.33 -3.74 -14.90
CA CYS A 84 15.74 -3.20 -13.60
C CYS A 84 16.83 -4.04 -12.95
N LYS A 85 17.94 -3.39 -12.60
CA LYS A 85 19.06 -3.98 -11.86
C LYS A 85 19.55 -3.04 -10.77
N VAL A 86 20.00 -3.61 -9.65
CA VAL A 86 20.63 -2.85 -8.56
C VAL A 86 22.00 -2.39 -9.03
N THR A 87 22.27 -1.09 -8.94
CA THR A 87 23.57 -0.49 -9.31
C THR A 87 24.34 0.04 -8.12
N VAL A 88 23.65 0.35 -7.03
CA VAL A 88 24.25 0.80 -5.77
C VAL A 88 23.51 0.13 -4.62
N ALA A 89 24.25 -0.38 -3.64
CA ALA A 89 23.71 -0.74 -2.35
C ALA A 89 24.78 -0.52 -1.27
N SER A 90 24.38 0.09 -0.15
CA SER A 90 25.29 0.40 0.95
C SER A 90 24.54 0.54 2.26
N CYS A 91 25.28 0.50 3.37
CA CYS A 91 24.81 0.87 4.70
C CYS A 91 25.63 2.03 5.24
N ARG A 92 25.04 2.82 6.15
CA ARG A 92 25.76 3.81 6.95
C ARG A 92 26.85 3.15 7.79
#